data_AF-A0A1F9ZJ39-F1
#
_entry.id   AF-A0A1F9ZJ39-F1
#
_cell.length_a   1.000
_cell.length_b   1.000
_cell.length_c   1.000
_cell.angle_alpha   90.00
_cell.angle_beta   90.00
_cell.angle_gamma   90.00
#
_symmetry.space_group_name_H-M   'P 1'
#
loop_
_entity.id
_entity.type
_entity.pdbx_description
1 polymer ?
#
loop_
_entity_poly.entity_id
_entity_poly.type
_entity_poly.pdbx_seq_one_letter_code
_entity_poly.pdbx_strand_id
1 'polypeptide(L)'
;MNSKTKFLAPLLLAALLCPPASLRAAVLSKVQMDEVSCSAVKMQLFYYYLAPDRDPKLLNYTLKCRGNKITIKMPKWVETGVPVMLNTKVWRDPEEGEISEAALWQTPVSIIYEFLELTRKTFPREENGAEIQPGLLVKEYSDVRIRFQMSLDRLYRAKRGDSMDGRGRSILAIFNLILREMESVADAISSTNQKAYGSAVTAIAVLGQDSFSMLFRPPRKYAEPPKGDRMEDAVNTGLTILGIILVFLAVRLYFMLNEKKTDAMVADYSKKVTKWTDDFSRQFIDVKVHYLVFIPAGLFALIGLLTFNLFAFVFLTAIGMYAGLKTPAFVLNYMRVRRGLKIDTQLMDGLILLSNALKSGLDVVQGFEMVSHDLLPPISDEFGLVIKNYQLGMTFEKALGVMEERVTSKMLSYMIRAVILQRQMGGNLTRVFERIVVDIREESKLEEKTKAMTAQQRIQSIVVGVMPWIMLSGMFMFQPQVMMKFYGQPFGMGVLIGCAIWIAIGMKVVSMLGKIKV
;
A
#
# COMPACT_ATOMS: atom_id res chain seq x y z
N MET A 1 48.26 23.68 47.52
CA MET A 1 49.13 23.29 46.38
C MET A 1 49.47 21.81 46.54
N ASN A 2 49.32 20.87 45.62
CA ASN A 2 48.94 20.93 44.21
C ASN A 2 48.40 19.53 43.81
N SER A 3 47.12 19.45 43.43
CA SER A 3 46.42 18.23 43.00
C SER A 3 46.65 17.97 41.50
N LYS A 4 47.91 17.73 41.09
CA LYS A 4 48.24 17.52 39.67
C LYS A 4 49.27 16.41 39.36
N THR A 5 49.62 15.55 40.32
CA THR A 5 50.67 14.51 40.11
C THR A 5 50.19 13.06 40.25
N LYS A 6 48.87 12.80 40.33
CA LYS A 6 48.33 11.42 40.41
C LYS A 6 47.76 10.85 39.10
N PHE A 7 47.73 11.64 38.02
CA PHE A 7 47.13 11.20 36.74
C PHE A 7 48.11 10.76 35.64
N LEU A 8 49.43 10.90 35.86
CA LEU A 8 50.44 10.61 34.81
C LEU A 8 51.13 9.25 34.94
N ALA A 9 51.00 8.55 36.07
CA ALA A 9 51.62 7.25 36.28
C ALA A 9 50.92 6.05 35.59
N PRO A 10 49.59 5.99 35.39
CA PRO A 10 48.97 4.81 34.79
C PRO A 10 49.00 4.82 33.24
N LEU A 11 49.34 5.96 32.62
CA LEU A 11 49.36 6.10 31.16
C LEU A 11 50.67 5.62 30.51
N LEU A 12 51.78 5.62 31.27
CA LEU A 12 53.09 5.16 30.78
C LEU A 12 53.32 3.65 30.98
N LEU A 13 52.61 3.00 31.92
CA LEU A 13 52.72 1.54 32.10
C LEU A 13 51.86 0.74 31.10
N ALA A 14 50.84 1.35 30.49
CA ALA A 14 50.02 0.69 29.48
C ALA A 14 50.70 0.61 28.10
N ALA A 15 51.78 1.35 27.87
CA ALA A 15 52.51 1.39 26.59
C ALA A 15 53.53 0.25 26.42
N LEU A 16 53.86 -0.49 27.47
CA LEU A 16 54.89 -1.57 27.45
C LEU A 16 54.30 -2.99 27.36
N LEU A 17 52.98 -3.13 27.28
CA LEU A 17 52.29 -4.42 27.09
C LEU A 17 51.64 -4.57 25.69
N CYS A 18 52.01 -3.70 24.74
CA CYS A 18 51.60 -3.87 23.35
C CYS A 18 52.59 -4.82 22.66
N PRO A 19 52.23 -6.08 22.34
CA PRO A 19 53.04 -6.86 21.41
C PRO A 19 53.10 -6.11 20.07
N PRO A 20 54.21 -6.19 19.32
CA PRO A 20 54.36 -5.46 18.06
C PRO A 20 53.21 -5.85 17.12
N ALA A 21 52.42 -4.84 16.74
CA ALA A 21 51.38 -4.96 15.73
C ALA A 21 52.02 -5.38 14.40
N SER A 22 52.11 -6.69 14.21
CA SER A 22 52.46 -7.36 12.95
C SER A 22 51.39 -8.39 12.61
N LEU A 23 50.12 -8.02 12.79
CA LEU A 23 49.00 -8.79 12.26
C LEU A 23 48.51 -8.09 10.99
N ARG A 24 49.04 -8.54 9.83
CA ARG A 24 48.37 -8.34 8.55
C ARG A 24 46.94 -8.84 8.72
N ALA A 25 45.97 -7.93 8.65
CA ALA A 25 44.56 -8.29 8.79
C ALA A 25 44.19 -9.27 7.67
N ALA A 26 43.94 -10.53 8.03
CA ALA A 26 43.46 -11.52 7.07
C ALA A 26 42.14 -11.04 6.46
N VAL A 27 42.00 -11.19 5.14
CA VAL A 27 40.82 -10.74 4.37
C VAL A 27 39.53 -11.43 4.85
N LEU A 28 39.66 -12.65 5.37
CA LEU A 28 38.58 -13.47 5.92
C LEU A 28 38.90 -13.87 7.35
N SER A 29 37.88 -13.95 8.20
CA SER A 29 38.01 -14.54 9.54
C SER A 29 38.14 -16.06 9.48
N LYS A 30 38.71 -16.67 10.53
CA LYS A 30 38.91 -18.14 10.60
C LYS A 30 37.62 -18.93 10.39
N VAL A 31 36.51 -18.48 10.97
CA VAL A 31 35.20 -19.11 10.81
C VAL A 31 34.73 -19.07 9.36
N GLN A 32 34.95 -17.97 8.65
CA GLN A 32 34.58 -17.84 7.24
C GLN A 32 35.43 -18.74 6.33
N MET A 33 36.72 -18.88 6.63
CA MET A 33 37.61 -19.79 5.89
C MET A 33 37.21 -21.26 6.08
N ASP A 34 36.79 -21.63 7.29
CA ASP A 34 36.25 -22.96 7.59
C ASP A 34 34.94 -23.23 6.82
N GLU A 35 34.05 -22.23 6.68
CA GLU A 35 32.80 -22.36 5.90
C GLU A 35 33.05 -22.60 4.42
N VAL A 36 33.96 -21.82 3.82
CA VAL A 36 34.32 -21.95 2.40
C VAL A 36 34.94 -23.31 2.15
N SER A 37 35.89 -23.74 3.00
CA SER A 37 36.54 -25.06 2.87
C SER A 37 35.55 -26.20 3.02
N CYS A 38 34.62 -26.10 3.98
CA CYS A 38 33.56 -27.09 4.17
C CYS A 38 32.61 -27.18 2.97
N SER A 39 32.23 -26.01 2.42
CA SER A 39 31.36 -25.92 1.26
C SER A 39 32.03 -26.51 0.02
N ALA A 40 33.31 -26.25 -0.20
CA ALA A 40 34.07 -26.77 -1.34
C ALA A 40 34.04 -28.30 -1.37
N VAL A 41 34.33 -28.96 -0.24
CA VAL A 41 34.27 -30.42 -0.12
C VAL A 41 32.85 -30.95 -0.36
N LYS A 42 31.81 -30.28 0.14
CA LYS A 42 30.42 -30.69 -0.10
C LYS A 42 29.99 -30.52 -1.56
N MET A 43 30.42 -29.46 -2.24
CA MET A 43 30.18 -29.27 -3.68
C MET A 43 30.92 -30.32 -4.51
N GLN A 44 32.15 -30.67 -4.12
CA GLN A 44 32.89 -31.75 -4.74
C GLN A 44 32.16 -33.10 -4.57
N LEU A 45 31.67 -33.41 -3.36
CA LEU A 45 30.85 -34.61 -3.13
C LEU A 45 29.54 -34.58 -3.94
N PHE A 46 28.88 -33.43 -4.05
CA PHE A 46 27.70 -33.27 -4.87
C PHE A 46 28.00 -33.63 -6.34
N TYR A 47 29.09 -33.08 -6.89
CA TYR A 47 29.52 -33.40 -8.25
C TYR A 47 29.72 -34.91 -8.47
N TYR A 48 30.40 -35.58 -7.54
CA TYR A 48 30.64 -37.02 -7.62
C TYR A 48 29.38 -37.87 -7.42
N TYR A 49 28.40 -37.42 -6.64
CA TYR A 49 27.13 -38.13 -6.50
C TYR A 49 26.34 -38.20 -7.82
N LEU A 50 26.56 -37.25 -8.73
CA LEU A 50 25.95 -37.24 -10.06
C LEU A 50 26.82 -37.91 -11.14
N ALA A 51 28.05 -38.35 -10.80
CA ALA A 51 28.98 -38.92 -11.77
C ALA A 51 28.60 -40.35 -12.18
N PRO A 52 28.94 -40.77 -13.41
CA PRO A 52 28.70 -42.13 -13.89
C PRO A 52 29.49 -43.17 -13.08
N ASP A 53 30.78 -42.91 -12.86
CA ASP A 53 31.68 -43.78 -12.09
C ASP A 53 31.83 -43.27 -10.66
N ARG A 54 31.46 -44.10 -9.68
CA ARG A 54 31.49 -43.74 -8.26
C ARG A 54 32.47 -44.63 -7.51
N ASP A 55 33.46 -44.01 -6.87
CA ASP A 55 34.38 -44.74 -5.99
C ASP A 55 33.65 -45.25 -4.74
N PRO A 56 33.85 -46.51 -4.32
CA PRO A 56 33.20 -47.08 -3.14
C PRO A 56 33.60 -46.35 -1.84
N LYS A 57 34.72 -45.63 -1.85
CA LYS A 57 35.17 -44.78 -0.72
C LYS A 57 34.29 -43.54 -0.51
N LEU A 58 33.53 -43.11 -1.52
CA LEU A 58 32.66 -41.93 -1.45
C LEU A 58 31.25 -42.24 -0.91
N LEU A 59 30.92 -43.52 -0.71
CA LEU A 59 29.64 -43.96 -0.12
C LEU A 59 29.50 -43.53 1.35
N ASN A 60 30.61 -43.56 2.09
CA ASN A 60 30.71 -43.17 3.50
C ASN A 60 31.93 -42.26 3.68
N TYR A 61 31.77 -40.98 3.36
CA TYR A 61 32.85 -40.01 3.45
C TYR A 61 32.84 -39.27 4.79
N THR A 62 33.98 -39.25 5.47
CA THR A 62 34.16 -38.50 6.73
C THR A 62 34.83 -37.17 6.44
N LEU A 63 34.08 -36.08 6.55
CA LEU A 63 34.61 -34.73 6.42
C LEU A 63 34.95 -34.13 7.80
N LYS A 64 35.92 -33.23 7.83
CA LYS A 64 36.17 -32.34 8.97
C LYS A 64 35.62 -30.97 8.61
N CYS A 65 34.60 -30.51 9.30
CA CYS A 65 34.10 -29.13 9.18
C CYS A 65 33.91 -28.54 10.56
N ARG A 66 34.36 -27.28 10.76
CA ARG A 66 34.32 -26.58 12.05
C ARG A 66 34.92 -27.41 13.21
N GLY A 67 36.02 -28.12 12.95
CA GLY A 67 36.66 -29.01 13.93
C GLY A 67 35.93 -30.34 14.22
N ASN A 68 34.70 -30.52 13.74
CA ASN A 68 33.92 -31.73 13.95
C ASN A 68 34.06 -32.72 12.77
N LYS A 69 34.21 -34.01 13.09
CA LYS A 69 34.18 -35.10 12.10
C LYS A 69 32.73 -35.48 11.83
N ILE A 70 32.26 -35.26 10.60
CA ILE A 70 30.91 -35.62 10.18
C ILE A 70 31.03 -36.74 9.15
N THR A 71 30.41 -37.89 9.43
CA THR A 71 30.32 -39.00 8.47
C THR A 71 29.05 -38.82 7.65
N ILE A 72 29.18 -38.61 6.34
CA ILE A 72 28.06 -38.49 5.43
C ILE A 72 27.88 -39.81 4.69
N LYS A 73 26.67 -40.37 4.79
CA LYS A 73 26.24 -41.54 4.02
C LYS A 73 25.46 -41.05 2.80
N MET A 74 25.74 -41.60 1.64
CA MET A 74 25.03 -41.23 0.40
C MET A 74 23.50 -41.49 0.54
N PRO A 75 22.63 -40.59 0.04
CA PRO A 75 21.19 -40.82 0.05
C PRO A 75 20.79 -41.98 -0.87
N LYS A 76 19.84 -42.82 -0.44
CA LYS A 76 19.38 -44.00 -1.19
C LYS A 76 18.83 -43.69 -2.59
N TRP A 77 18.20 -42.53 -2.78
CA TRP A 77 17.65 -42.13 -4.08
C TRP A 77 18.75 -41.91 -5.13
N VAL A 78 19.99 -41.63 -4.73
CA VAL A 78 21.11 -41.40 -5.65
C VAL A 78 21.51 -42.73 -6.33
N GLU A 79 21.27 -43.87 -5.69
CA GLU A 79 21.52 -45.20 -6.27
C GLU A 79 20.53 -45.51 -7.39
N THR A 80 19.26 -45.13 -7.21
CA THR A 80 18.18 -45.46 -8.16
C THR A 80 17.93 -44.36 -9.20
N GLY A 81 18.03 -43.08 -8.82
CA GLY A 81 17.66 -41.94 -9.64
C GLY A 81 18.77 -41.47 -10.59
N VAL A 82 20.03 -41.50 -10.17
CA VAL A 82 21.15 -41.01 -11.02
C VAL A 82 21.35 -41.84 -12.28
N PRO A 83 21.25 -43.19 -12.27
CA PRO A 83 21.28 -43.98 -13.52
C PRO A 83 20.21 -43.57 -14.53
N VAL A 84 19.01 -43.22 -14.06
CA VAL A 84 17.92 -42.70 -14.91
C VAL A 84 18.29 -41.35 -15.50
N MET A 85 18.88 -40.45 -14.69
CA MET A 85 19.34 -39.13 -15.14
C MET A 85 20.51 -39.22 -16.14
N LEU A 86 21.39 -40.21 -16.01
CA LEU A 86 22.50 -40.46 -16.96
C LEU A 86 21.99 -40.95 -18.31
N ASN A 87 20.95 -41.79 -18.32
CA ASN A 87 20.33 -42.29 -19.56
C ASN A 87 19.40 -41.26 -20.21
N THR A 88 18.90 -40.28 -19.46
CA THR A 88 18.01 -39.23 -19.99
C THR A 88 18.83 -38.12 -20.65
N LYS A 89 18.79 -38.06 -21.97
CA LYS A 89 19.43 -36.99 -22.75
C LYS A 89 18.48 -35.80 -22.86
N VAL A 90 18.90 -34.64 -22.37
CA VAL A 90 18.01 -33.48 -22.21
C VAL A 90 18.45 -32.28 -23.02
N TRP A 91 19.75 -32.10 -23.23
CA TRP A 91 20.30 -30.96 -23.97
C TRP A 91 21.03 -31.43 -25.22
N ARG A 92 20.84 -30.70 -26.32
CA ARG A 92 21.52 -30.95 -27.61
C ARG A 92 22.21 -29.67 -28.03
N ASP A 93 23.53 -29.69 -28.00
CA ASP A 93 24.35 -28.58 -28.47
C ASP A 93 25.04 -28.99 -29.79
N PRO A 94 25.01 -28.16 -30.85
CA PRO A 94 25.74 -28.45 -32.09
C PRO A 94 27.25 -28.65 -31.90
N GLU A 95 27.88 -28.09 -30.85
CA GLU A 95 29.32 -28.22 -30.58
C GLU A 95 29.67 -29.30 -29.53
N GLU A 96 28.86 -29.44 -28.46
CA GLU A 96 29.14 -30.33 -27.31
C GLU A 96 28.42 -31.70 -27.40
N GLY A 97 27.52 -31.89 -28.37
CA GLY A 97 26.74 -33.13 -28.54
C GLY A 97 25.51 -33.24 -27.63
N GLU A 98 25.07 -34.47 -27.33
CA GLU A 98 23.92 -34.72 -26.45
C GLU A 98 24.38 -34.86 -24.98
N ILE A 99 23.91 -33.97 -24.11
CA ILE A 99 24.26 -33.95 -22.68
C ILE A 99 23.17 -34.65 -21.86
N SER A 100 23.59 -35.52 -20.93
CA SER A 100 22.68 -36.20 -19.99
C SER A 100 22.14 -35.25 -18.93
N GLU A 101 20.99 -35.58 -18.33
CA GLU A 101 20.41 -34.79 -17.26
C GLU A 101 21.35 -34.67 -16.06
N ALA A 102 22.07 -35.74 -15.71
CA ALA A 102 23.05 -35.72 -14.64
C ALA A 102 24.23 -34.77 -14.93
N ALA A 103 24.79 -34.82 -16.15
CA ALA A 103 25.87 -33.94 -16.57
C ALA A 103 25.43 -32.47 -16.60
N LEU A 104 24.19 -32.20 -16.99
CA LEU A 104 23.61 -30.86 -16.98
C LEU A 104 23.56 -30.25 -15.56
N TRP A 105 23.32 -31.07 -14.53
CA TRP A 105 23.35 -30.64 -13.13
C TRP A 105 24.76 -30.59 -12.54
N GLN A 106 25.72 -31.33 -13.10
CA GLN A 106 27.12 -31.30 -12.64
C GLN A 106 27.80 -29.97 -12.96
N THR A 107 27.52 -29.36 -14.11
CA THR A 107 28.14 -28.10 -14.55
C THR A 107 28.00 -26.95 -13.55
N PRO A 108 26.81 -26.56 -13.07
CA PRO A 108 26.70 -25.49 -12.07
C PRO A 108 27.39 -25.85 -10.75
N VAL A 109 27.36 -27.11 -10.33
CA VAL A 109 28.00 -27.58 -9.09
C VAL A 109 29.52 -27.48 -9.19
N SER A 110 30.11 -27.87 -10.34
CA SER A 110 31.56 -27.76 -10.56
C SER A 110 32.01 -26.29 -10.59
N ILE A 111 31.19 -25.39 -11.13
CA ILE A 111 31.49 -23.95 -11.16
C ILE A 111 31.45 -23.34 -9.75
N ILE A 112 30.51 -23.75 -8.89
CA ILE A 112 30.50 -23.33 -7.48
C ILE A 112 31.74 -23.85 -6.75
N TYR A 113 32.14 -25.10 -7.01
CA TYR A 113 33.39 -25.65 -6.46
C TYR A 113 34.61 -24.84 -6.92
N GLU A 114 34.71 -24.53 -8.22
CA GLU A 114 35.77 -23.70 -8.79
C GLU A 114 35.81 -22.30 -8.15
N PHE A 115 34.64 -21.69 -7.94
CA PHE A 115 34.52 -20.40 -7.23
C PHE A 115 35.10 -20.47 -5.82
N LEU A 116 34.78 -21.53 -5.07
CA LEU A 116 35.25 -21.71 -3.70
C LEU A 116 36.76 -21.99 -3.65
N GLU A 117 37.30 -22.76 -4.60
CA GLU A 117 38.76 -22.97 -4.73
C GLU A 117 39.50 -21.68 -5.15
N LEU A 118 38.91 -20.88 -6.03
CA LEU A 118 39.42 -19.55 -6.38
C LEU A 118 39.48 -18.66 -5.12
N THR A 119 38.43 -18.70 -4.30
CA THR A 119 38.37 -18.00 -3.01
C THR A 119 39.44 -18.49 -2.04
N ARG A 120 39.72 -19.80 -1.98
CA ARG A 120 40.78 -20.36 -1.13
C ARG A 120 42.17 -19.80 -1.44
N LYS A 121 42.43 -19.35 -2.67
CA LYS A 121 43.69 -18.65 -3.01
C LYS A 121 43.86 -17.34 -2.22
N THR A 122 42.78 -16.73 -1.74
CA THR A 122 42.82 -15.51 -0.91
C THR A 122 43.14 -15.78 0.57
N PHE A 123 43.20 -17.05 0.99
CA PHE A 123 43.51 -17.41 2.37
C PHE A 123 44.98 -17.12 2.70
N PRO A 124 45.31 -16.90 3.98
CA PRO A 124 46.70 -16.83 4.43
C PRO A 124 47.42 -18.16 4.17
N ARG A 125 48.74 -18.09 3.96
CA ARG A 125 49.57 -19.28 3.67
C ARG A 125 49.50 -20.35 4.77
N GLU A 126 49.23 -19.95 6.01
CA GLU A 126 49.08 -20.84 7.17
C GLU A 126 47.90 -21.82 7.04
N GLU A 127 46.85 -21.46 6.29
CA GLU A 127 45.65 -22.28 6.09
C GLU A 127 45.58 -22.83 4.64
N ASN A 128 46.74 -23.14 4.04
CA ASN A 128 46.92 -23.64 2.67
C ASN A 128 46.42 -22.68 1.56
N GLY A 129 46.48 -21.37 1.81
CA GLY A 129 46.17 -20.33 0.81
C GLY A 129 47.39 -19.76 0.08
N ALA A 130 47.15 -18.92 -0.93
CA ALA A 130 48.18 -18.23 -1.70
C ALA A 130 48.35 -16.75 -1.30
N GLU A 131 47.56 -16.25 -0.34
CA GLU A 131 47.53 -14.86 0.16
C GLU A 131 47.34 -13.82 -0.97
N ILE A 132 46.56 -14.18 -1.99
CA ILE A 132 46.26 -13.28 -3.12
C ILE A 132 45.18 -12.28 -2.72
N GLN A 133 45.37 -11.00 -3.05
CA GLN A 133 44.34 -9.98 -2.82
C GLN A 133 43.13 -10.19 -3.74
N PRO A 134 41.88 -10.08 -3.23
CA PRO A 134 40.67 -10.28 -4.03
C PRO A 134 40.58 -9.41 -5.28
N GLY A 135 41.14 -8.18 -5.23
CA GLY A 135 41.18 -7.25 -6.36
C GLY A 135 41.97 -7.76 -7.57
N LEU A 136 42.88 -8.70 -7.38
CA LEU A 136 43.66 -9.31 -8.46
C LEU A 136 42.91 -10.46 -9.16
N LEU A 137 41.81 -10.95 -8.57
CA LEU A 137 41.02 -12.09 -9.07
C LEU A 137 39.71 -11.66 -9.74
N VAL A 138 39.54 -10.37 -10.02
CA VAL A 138 38.30 -9.80 -10.58
C VAL A 138 37.91 -10.48 -11.89
N LYS A 139 38.89 -10.75 -12.75
CA LYS A 139 38.66 -11.38 -14.06
C LYS A 139 38.16 -12.81 -13.88
N GLU A 140 38.81 -13.58 -13.01
CA GLU A 140 38.47 -14.96 -12.70
C GLU A 140 37.09 -15.07 -12.04
N TYR A 141 36.76 -14.17 -11.10
CA TYR A 141 35.42 -14.13 -10.51
C TYR A 141 34.33 -13.78 -11.53
N SER A 142 34.62 -12.84 -12.44
CA SER A 142 33.69 -12.48 -13.51
C SER A 142 33.45 -13.64 -14.48
N ASP A 143 34.50 -14.34 -14.88
CA ASP A 143 34.42 -15.51 -15.76
C ASP A 143 33.59 -16.64 -15.13
N VAL A 144 33.88 -16.98 -13.86
CA VAL A 144 33.14 -17.99 -13.10
C VAL A 144 31.66 -17.62 -12.99
N ARG A 145 31.33 -16.36 -12.72
CA ARG A 145 29.94 -15.88 -12.66
C ARG A 145 29.23 -16.04 -14.01
N ILE A 146 29.86 -15.63 -15.10
CA ILE A 146 29.28 -15.72 -16.44
C ILE A 146 29.03 -17.19 -16.82
N ARG A 147 30.00 -18.07 -16.59
CA ARG A 147 29.82 -19.52 -16.80
C ARG A 147 28.71 -20.08 -15.92
N PHE A 148 28.62 -19.66 -14.66
CA PHE A 148 27.55 -20.09 -13.77
C PHE A 148 26.17 -19.66 -14.28
N GLN A 149 26.02 -18.39 -14.68
CA GLN A 149 24.79 -17.88 -15.26
C GLN A 149 24.36 -18.64 -16.51
N MET A 150 25.29 -18.90 -17.44
CA MET A 150 25.01 -19.70 -18.64
C MET A 150 24.57 -21.13 -18.28
N SER A 151 25.21 -21.76 -17.30
CA SER A 151 24.84 -23.11 -16.83
C SER A 151 23.42 -23.15 -16.23
N LEU A 152 23.00 -22.08 -15.53
CA LEU A 152 21.65 -21.98 -14.99
C LEU A 152 20.60 -21.75 -16.09
N ASP A 153 20.91 -20.93 -17.09
CA ASP A 153 20.01 -20.73 -18.24
C ASP A 153 19.78 -22.04 -19.01
N ARG A 154 20.84 -22.86 -19.20
CA ARG A 154 20.72 -24.22 -19.77
C ARG A 154 19.76 -25.09 -18.94
N LEU A 155 19.86 -25.07 -17.61
CA LEU A 155 18.95 -25.80 -16.72
C LEU A 155 17.49 -25.31 -16.79
N TYR A 156 17.28 -24.01 -16.86
CA TYR A 156 15.93 -23.44 -16.99
C TYR A 156 15.27 -23.83 -18.31
N ARG A 157 16.01 -23.71 -19.42
CA ARG A 157 15.53 -24.06 -20.77
C ARG A 157 15.23 -25.55 -20.90
N ALA A 158 15.98 -26.40 -20.21
CA ALA A 158 15.74 -27.84 -20.14
C ALA A 158 14.43 -28.22 -19.42
N LYS A 159 13.80 -27.30 -18.67
CA LYS A 159 12.54 -27.51 -17.90
C LYS A 159 12.57 -28.74 -16.98
N ARG A 160 13.74 -29.18 -16.52
CA ARG A 160 13.92 -30.31 -15.59
C ARG A 160 13.96 -29.87 -14.13
N GLY A 161 12.96 -29.08 -13.72
CA GLY A 161 12.81 -28.67 -12.31
C GLY A 161 12.47 -29.86 -11.40
N ASP A 162 11.76 -30.86 -11.91
CA ASP A 162 11.33 -32.03 -11.13
C ASP A 162 12.39 -33.15 -11.08
N SER A 163 13.61 -32.86 -11.56
CA SER A 163 14.78 -33.73 -11.46
C SER A 163 15.17 -34.03 -10.01
N MET A 164 16.07 -35.02 -9.83
CA MET A 164 16.54 -35.46 -8.51
C MET A 164 15.39 -35.86 -7.58
N ASP A 165 14.38 -36.54 -8.15
CA ASP A 165 13.18 -36.99 -7.45
C ASP A 165 12.45 -35.80 -6.77
N GLY A 166 12.21 -34.72 -7.53
CA GLY A 166 11.48 -33.53 -7.08
C GLY A 166 12.29 -32.51 -6.24
N ARG A 167 13.61 -32.68 -6.14
CA ARG A 167 14.50 -31.76 -5.39
C ARG A 167 15.08 -30.64 -6.27
N GLY A 168 15.09 -30.84 -7.59
CA GLY A 168 15.69 -29.91 -8.56
C GLY A 168 15.22 -28.46 -8.40
N ARG A 169 13.91 -28.20 -8.27
CA ARG A 169 13.38 -26.82 -8.11
C ARG A 169 13.95 -26.09 -6.91
N SER A 170 14.14 -26.80 -5.79
CA SER A 170 14.66 -26.19 -4.57
C SER A 170 16.15 -25.89 -4.69
N ILE A 171 16.91 -26.81 -5.29
CA ILE A 171 18.34 -26.63 -5.57
C ILE A 171 18.54 -25.46 -6.55
N LEU A 172 17.70 -25.40 -7.59
CA LEU A 172 17.71 -24.34 -8.58
C LEU A 172 17.42 -22.98 -7.94
N ALA A 173 16.45 -22.88 -7.03
CA ALA A 173 16.21 -21.65 -6.28
C ALA A 173 17.44 -21.19 -5.48
N ILE A 174 18.13 -22.13 -4.82
CA ILE A 174 19.37 -21.83 -4.09
C ILE A 174 20.49 -21.37 -5.05
N PHE A 175 20.61 -22.00 -6.22
CA PHE A 175 21.59 -21.57 -7.23
C PHE A 175 21.34 -20.15 -7.76
N ASN A 176 20.08 -19.73 -7.91
CA ASN A 176 19.79 -18.33 -8.26
C ASN A 176 20.21 -17.35 -7.16
N LEU A 177 20.04 -17.73 -5.88
CA LEU A 177 20.56 -16.93 -4.77
C LEU A 177 22.09 -16.84 -4.83
N ILE A 178 22.78 -17.95 -5.11
CA ILE A 178 24.24 -17.97 -5.29
C ILE A 178 24.66 -17.02 -6.42
N LEU A 179 23.97 -17.04 -7.57
CA LEU A 179 24.27 -16.15 -8.70
C LEU A 179 24.19 -14.68 -8.27
N ARG A 180 23.15 -14.31 -7.52
CA ARG A 180 22.99 -12.95 -6.98
C ARG A 180 24.11 -12.59 -5.99
N GLU A 181 24.52 -13.51 -5.13
CA GLU A 181 25.65 -13.25 -4.22
C GLU A 181 27.00 -13.17 -4.95
N MET A 182 27.18 -13.84 -6.09
CA MET A 182 28.37 -13.65 -6.94
C MET A 182 28.46 -12.24 -7.52
N GLU A 183 27.33 -11.57 -7.78
CA GLU A 183 27.31 -10.14 -8.14
C GLU A 183 27.72 -9.26 -6.95
N SER A 184 27.21 -9.56 -5.76
CA SER A 184 27.60 -8.89 -4.50
C SER A 184 29.12 -9.00 -4.23
N VAL A 185 29.75 -10.12 -4.57
CA VAL A 185 31.21 -10.28 -4.51
C VAL A 185 31.92 -9.35 -5.49
N ALA A 186 31.44 -9.24 -6.74
CA ALA A 186 32.02 -8.33 -7.72
C ALA A 186 31.92 -6.86 -7.28
N ASP A 187 30.78 -6.46 -6.72
CA ASP A 187 30.56 -5.11 -6.16
C ASP A 187 31.42 -4.84 -4.92
N ALA A 188 31.62 -5.85 -4.07
CA ALA A 188 32.49 -5.72 -2.91
C ALA A 188 33.97 -5.55 -3.31
N ILE A 189 34.42 -6.21 -4.38
CA ILE A 189 35.77 -6.06 -4.89
C ILE A 189 35.95 -4.68 -5.54
N SER A 190 34.99 -4.21 -6.34
CA SER A 190 35.07 -2.89 -6.98
C SER A 190 35.03 -1.73 -5.96
N SER A 191 34.25 -1.87 -4.89
CA SER A 191 34.18 -0.91 -3.78
C SER A 191 35.32 -1.04 -2.76
N THR A 192 36.25 -1.99 -2.94
CA THR A 192 37.38 -2.28 -2.02
C THR A 192 36.92 -2.58 -0.58
N ASN A 193 35.68 -3.04 -0.39
CA ASN A 193 35.10 -3.29 0.93
C ASN A 193 35.33 -4.75 1.37
N GLN A 194 36.39 -4.97 2.16
CA GLN A 194 36.78 -6.30 2.64
C GLN A 194 35.69 -6.99 3.48
N LYS A 195 34.91 -6.24 4.27
CA LYS A 195 33.83 -6.82 5.08
C LYS A 195 32.68 -7.32 4.20
N ALA A 196 32.28 -6.52 3.21
CA ALA A 196 31.25 -6.90 2.24
C ALA A 196 31.68 -8.13 1.43
N TYR A 197 32.94 -8.17 1.00
CA TYR A 197 33.52 -9.33 0.31
C TYR A 197 33.44 -10.59 1.17
N GLY A 198 33.89 -10.50 2.42
CA GLY A 198 33.84 -11.63 3.35
C GLY A 198 32.42 -12.12 3.60
N SER A 199 31.43 -11.23 3.75
CA SER A 199 30.03 -11.63 3.92
C SER A 199 29.44 -12.29 2.67
N ALA A 200 29.70 -11.75 1.47
CA ALA A 200 29.15 -12.28 0.23
C ALA A 200 29.73 -13.66 -0.12
N VAL A 201 31.04 -13.83 0.05
CA VAL A 201 31.72 -15.13 -0.11
C VAL A 201 31.19 -16.16 0.89
N THR A 202 30.98 -15.76 2.15
CA THR A 202 30.44 -16.66 3.18
C THR A 202 28.99 -17.03 2.86
N ALA A 203 28.19 -16.11 2.33
CA ALA A 203 26.82 -16.38 1.91
C ALA A 203 26.79 -17.42 0.78
N ILE A 204 27.67 -17.30 -0.23
CA ILE A 204 27.82 -18.31 -1.29
C ILE A 204 28.22 -19.66 -0.70
N ALA A 205 29.17 -19.70 0.23
CA ALA A 205 29.58 -20.94 0.88
C ALA A 205 28.41 -21.60 1.63
N VAL A 206 27.65 -20.86 2.43
CA VAL A 206 26.47 -21.38 3.17
C VAL A 206 25.39 -21.86 2.21
N LEU A 207 25.05 -21.09 1.17
CA LEU A 207 24.08 -21.48 0.15
C LEU A 207 24.53 -22.74 -0.60
N GLY A 208 25.83 -22.88 -0.89
CA GLY A 208 26.40 -24.12 -1.42
C GLY A 208 26.10 -25.29 -0.49
N GLN A 209 26.41 -25.17 0.80
CA GLN A 209 26.11 -26.21 1.78
C GLN A 209 24.62 -26.55 1.88
N ASP A 210 23.75 -25.54 1.81
CA ASP A 210 22.29 -25.72 1.80
C ASP A 210 21.82 -26.48 0.56
N SER A 211 22.37 -26.17 -0.62
CA SER A 211 22.06 -26.89 -1.87
C SER A 211 22.41 -28.37 -1.76
N PHE A 212 23.56 -28.70 -1.16
CA PHE A 212 23.95 -30.09 -0.90
C PHE A 212 23.06 -30.76 0.15
N SER A 213 22.68 -30.03 1.21
CA SER A 213 21.77 -30.55 2.24
C SER A 213 20.39 -30.93 1.67
N MET A 214 19.98 -30.28 0.57
CA MET A 214 18.70 -30.56 -0.09
C MET A 214 18.63 -31.99 -0.65
N LEU A 215 19.77 -32.59 -1.02
CA LEU A 215 19.84 -33.99 -1.47
C LEU A 215 19.40 -34.98 -0.39
N PHE A 216 19.47 -34.60 0.88
CA PHE A 216 19.10 -35.43 2.03
C PHE A 216 17.69 -35.19 2.51
N ARG A 217 17.02 -34.13 2.05
CA ARG A 217 15.64 -33.81 2.44
C ARG A 217 14.66 -34.72 1.70
N PRO A 218 13.50 -35.05 2.31
CA PRO A 218 12.45 -35.79 1.63
C PRO A 218 11.95 -34.99 0.42
N PRO A 219 11.55 -35.67 -0.67
CA PRO A 219 11.11 -35.00 -1.89
C PRO A 219 9.83 -34.23 -1.60
N ARG A 220 9.77 -32.95 -1.98
CA ARG A 220 8.50 -32.21 -2.01
C ARG A 220 7.72 -32.70 -3.24
N LYS A 221 7.01 -33.82 -3.11
CA LYS A 221 5.95 -34.13 -4.06
C LYS A 221 4.93 -33.00 -3.97
N TYR A 222 4.57 -32.40 -5.10
CA TYR A 222 3.43 -31.51 -5.17
C TYR A 222 2.21 -32.32 -4.73
N ALA A 223 1.74 -32.12 -3.50
CA ALA A 223 0.42 -32.53 -3.11
C ALA A 223 -0.52 -31.55 -3.83
N GLU A 224 -1.32 -32.03 -4.77
CA GLU A 224 -2.42 -31.25 -5.31
C GLU A 224 -3.20 -30.64 -4.14
N PRO A 225 -3.67 -29.38 -4.23
CA PRO A 225 -4.56 -28.85 -3.21
C PRO A 225 -5.69 -29.87 -3.02
N PRO A 226 -6.11 -30.17 -1.76
CA PRO A 226 -7.23 -31.07 -1.55
C PRO A 226 -8.35 -30.56 -2.45
N LYS A 227 -8.83 -31.40 -3.38
CA LYS A 227 -10.04 -31.09 -4.15
C LYS A 227 -11.12 -30.96 -3.08
N GLY A 228 -11.42 -29.72 -2.68
CA GLY A 228 -12.60 -29.44 -1.89
C GLY A 228 -13.73 -30.15 -2.59
N ASP A 229 -14.47 -30.97 -1.86
CA ASP A 229 -15.54 -31.74 -2.44
C ASP A 229 -16.44 -30.73 -3.15
N ARG A 230 -16.53 -30.78 -4.49
CA ARG A 230 -17.41 -29.87 -5.25
C ARG A 230 -18.84 -29.92 -4.70
N MET A 231 -19.19 -31.05 -4.08
CA MET A 231 -20.43 -31.24 -3.35
C MET A 231 -20.50 -30.42 -2.05
N GLU A 232 -19.43 -30.36 -1.24
CA GLU A 232 -19.38 -29.52 -0.04
C GLU A 232 -19.42 -28.02 -0.38
N ASP A 233 -18.69 -27.60 -1.42
CA ASP A 233 -18.74 -26.22 -1.92
C ASP A 233 -20.10 -25.87 -2.53
N ALA A 234 -20.71 -26.78 -3.29
CA ALA A 234 -22.06 -26.60 -3.84
C ALA A 234 -23.15 -26.59 -2.76
N VAL A 235 -23.00 -27.41 -1.72
CA VAL A 235 -23.91 -27.44 -0.57
C VAL A 235 -23.78 -26.17 0.25
N ASN A 236 -22.56 -25.68 0.53
CA ASN A 236 -22.34 -24.40 1.21
C ASN A 236 -22.85 -23.22 0.38
N THR A 237 -22.63 -23.23 -0.92
CA THR A 237 -23.16 -22.21 -1.84
C THR A 237 -24.70 -22.27 -1.89
N GLY A 238 -25.28 -23.47 -1.92
CA GLY A 238 -26.72 -23.66 -1.86
C GLY A 238 -27.33 -23.18 -0.54
N LEU A 239 -26.69 -23.49 0.59
CA LEU A 239 -27.13 -23.10 1.94
C LEU A 239 -27.09 -21.58 2.12
N THR A 240 -26.04 -20.92 1.61
CA THR A 240 -25.93 -19.45 1.65
C THR A 240 -26.99 -18.77 0.79
N ILE A 241 -27.26 -19.26 -0.43
CA ILE A 241 -28.34 -18.75 -1.28
C ILE A 241 -29.70 -18.93 -0.59
N LEU A 242 -29.96 -20.11 -0.01
CA LEU A 242 -31.19 -20.39 0.73
C LEU A 242 -31.34 -19.48 1.96
N GLY A 243 -30.24 -19.22 2.68
CA GLY A 243 -30.20 -18.26 3.78
C GLY A 243 -30.55 -16.83 3.34
N ILE A 244 -30.02 -16.36 2.20
CA ILE A 244 -30.33 -15.03 1.65
C ILE A 244 -31.83 -14.94 1.30
N ILE A 245 -32.39 -15.98 0.68
CA ILE A 245 -33.82 -16.04 0.34
C ILE A 245 -34.68 -16.03 1.60
N LEU A 246 -34.32 -16.79 2.64
CA LEU A 246 -35.06 -16.81 3.91
C LEU A 246 -35.02 -15.46 4.62
N VAL A 247 -33.89 -14.76 4.63
CA VAL A 247 -33.80 -13.41 5.18
C VAL A 247 -34.68 -12.44 4.39
N PHE A 248 -34.65 -12.49 3.06
CA PHE A 248 -35.50 -11.64 2.23
C PHE A 248 -37.00 -11.91 2.48
N LEU A 249 -37.39 -13.18 2.61
CA LEU A 249 -38.75 -13.57 2.96
C LEU A 249 -39.13 -13.12 4.38
N ALA A 250 -38.23 -13.25 5.36
CA ALA A 250 -38.48 -12.79 6.73
C ALA A 250 -38.64 -11.28 6.82
N VAL A 251 -37.81 -10.52 6.08
CA VAL A 251 -37.95 -9.06 5.96
C VAL A 251 -39.29 -8.73 5.30
N ARG A 252 -39.62 -9.34 4.15
CA ARG A 252 -40.91 -9.12 3.47
C ARG A 252 -42.10 -9.44 4.38
N LEU A 253 -42.02 -10.54 5.14
CA LEU A 253 -43.06 -10.96 6.08
C LEU A 253 -43.16 -9.99 7.26
N TYR A 254 -42.04 -9.49 7.78
CA TYR A 254 -42.03 -8.44 8.80
C TYR A 254 -42.71 -7.16 8.30
N PHE A 255 -42.42 -6.73 7.07
CA PHE A 255 -43.08 -5.57 6.47
C PHE A 255 -44.59 -5.81 6.24
N MET A 256 -44.99 -7.01 5.78
CA MET A 256 -46.40 -7.41 5.64
C MET A 256 -47.16 -7.44 6.98
N LEU A 257 -46.56 -8.00 8.03
CA LEU A 257 -47.20 -8.10 9.36
C LEU A 257 -47.36 -6.75 10.05
N ASN A 258 -46.61 -5.74 9.60
CA ASN A 258 -46.55 -4.42 10.23
C ASN A 258 -47.09 -3.32 9.30
N GLU A 259 -48.04 -3.68 8.43
CA GLU A 259 -48.62 -2.85 7.36
C GLU A 259 -48.95 -1.41 7.81
N LYS A 260 -49.61 -1.25 8.96
CA LYS A 260 -49.95 0.09 9.50
C LYS A 260 -48.72 0.95 9.81
N LYS A 261 -47.65 0.35 10.34
CA LYS A 261 -46.40 1.08 10.62
C LYS A 261 -45.61 1.35 9.34
N THR A 262 -45.64 0.43 8.40
CA THR A 262 -44.95 0.59 7.10
C THR A 262 -45.62 1.67 6.28
N ASP A 263 -46.95 1.74 6.27
CA ASP A 263 -47.70 2.78 5.57
C ASP A 263 -47.46 4.16 6.19
N ALA A 264 -47.45 4.24 7.53
CA ALA A 264 -47.09 5.48 8.23
C ALA A 264 -45.65 5.93 7.92
N MET A 265 -44.70 4.98 7.87
CA MET A 265 -43.30 5.25 7.53
C MET A 265 -43.13 5.66 6.06
N VAL A 266 -43.81 4.99 5.13
CA VAL A 266 -43.80 5.33 3.69
C VAL A 266 -44.48 6.67 3.45
N ALA A 267 -45.57 6.97 4.16
CA ALA A 267 -46.24 8.27 4.10
C ALA A 267 -45.33 9.40 4.61
N ASP A 268 -44.66 9.23 5.76
CA ASP A 268 -43.70 10.23 6.27
C ASP A 268 -42.50 10.41 5.33
N TYR A 269 -42.00 9.31 4.74
CA TYR A 269 -40.93 9.36 3.77
C TYR A 269 -41.35 10.05 2.47
N SER A 270 -42.57 9.78 1.98
CA SER A 270 -43.12 10.45 0.79
C SER A 270 -43.23 11.96 0.99
N LYS A 271 -43.65 12.42 2.18
CA LYS A 271 -43.68 13.84 2.55
C LYS A 271 -42.29 14.47 2.58
N LYS A 272 -41.28 13.74 3.05
CA LYS A 272 -39.88 14.20 3.00
C LYS A 272 -39.35 14.25 1.58
N VAL A 273 -39.67 13.27 0.75
CA VAL A 273 -39.27 13.22 -0.66
C VAL A 273 -39.91 14.37 -1.44
N THR A 274 -41.21 14.66 -1.25
CA THR A 274 -41.86 15.80 -1.91
C THR A 274 -41.27 17.12 -1.44
N LYS A 275 -41.01 17.28 -0.14
CA LYS A 275 -40.31 18.45 0.41
C LYS A 275 -38.89 18.61 -0.17
N TRP A 276 -38.13 17.53 -0.28
CA TRP A 276 -36.81 17.57 -0.91
C TRP A 276 -36.91 17.90 -2.38
N THR A 277 -37.86 17.31 -3.10
CA THR A 277 -38.09 17.60 -4.53
C THR A 277 -38.42 19.08 -4.72
N ASP A 278 -39.26 19.67 -3.87
CA ASP A 278 -39.54 21.11 -3.86
C ASP A 278 -38.28 21.94 -3.50
N ASP A 279 -37.49 21.50 -2.54
CA ASP A 279 -36.23 22.17 -2.19
C ASP A 279 -35.14 22.05 -3.28
N PHE A 280 -35.17 21.00 -4.11
CA PHE A 280 -34.31 20.78 -5.28
C PHE A 280 -34.79 21.63 -6.47
N SER A 281 -36.10 21.66 -6.73
CA SER A 281 -36.69 22.50 -7.79
C SER A 281 -36.52 24.00 -7.50
N ARG A 282 -36.61 24.41 -6.23
CA ARG A 282 -36.25 25.77 -5.76
C ARG A 282 -34.79 26.14 -6.04
N GLN A 283 -33.92 25.15 -6.25
CA GLN A 283 -32.52 25.36 -6.65
C GLN A 283 -32.31 25.26 -8.17
N PHE A 284 -33.39 25.22 -8.97
CA PHE A 284 -33.40 25.08 -10.43
C PHE A 284 -32.82 23.75 -10.95
N ILE A 285 -32.96 22.65 -10.19
CA ILE A 285 -32.50 21.32 -10.60
C ILE A 285 -33.60 20.28 -10.39
N ASP A 286 -34.03 19.63 -11.47
CA ASP A 286 -34.98 18.51 -11.45
C ASP A 286 -34.25 17.16 -11.28
N VAL A 287 -33.82 16.84 -10.06
CA VAL A 287 -33.31 15.49 -9.75
C VAL A 287 -34.42 14.62 -9.19
N LYS A 288 -34.65 13.48 -9.84
CA LYS A 288 -35.53 12.41 -9.35
C LYS A 288 -34.95 11.77 -8.09
N VAL A 289 -35.44 12.21 -6.93
CA VAL A 289 -34.95 11.83 -5.59
C VAL A 289 -34.95 10.31 -5.36
N HIS A 290 -35.83 9.54 -6.01
CA HIS A 290 -35.86 8.08 -5.88
C HIS A 290 -34.54 7.42 -6.32
N TYR A 291 -33.89 7.90 -7.38
CA TYR A 291 -32.62 7.33 -7.83
C TYR A 291 -31.49 7.53 -6.81
N LEU A 292 -31.49 8.66 -6.08
CA LEU A 292 -30.49 8.93 -5.04
C LEU A 292 -30.56 7.94 -3.88
N VAL A 293 -31.73 7.37 -3.62
CA VAL A 293 -31.97 6.45 -2.50
C VAL A 293 -31.75 4.99 -2.92
N PHE A 294 -32.25 4.60 -4.09
CA PHE A 294 -32.18 3.21 -4.55
C PHE A 294 -30.81 2.81 -5.11
N ILE A 295 -30.06 3.74 -5.74
CA ILE A 295 -28.74 3.42 -6.31
C ILE A 295 -27.73 2.98 -5.23
N PRO A 296 -27.56 3.70 -4.10
CA PRO A 296 -26.66 3.26 -3.03
C PRO A 296 -27.14 1.94 -2.41
N ALA A 297 -28.43 1.79 -2.14
CA ALA A 297 -28.97 0.56 -1.56
C ALA A 297 -28.72 -0.67 -2.47
N GLY A 298 -28.94 -0.52 -3.79
CA GLY A 298 -28.69 -1.57 -4.77
C GLY A 298 -27.20 -1.91 -4.92
N LEU A 299 -26.32 -0.91 -4.95
CA LEU A 299 -24.88 -1.11 -5.06
C LEU A 299 -24.31 -1.90 -3.88
N PHE A 300 -24.65 -1.50 -2.65
CA PHE A 300 -24.18 -2.19 -1.44
C PHE A 300 -24.78 -3.59 -1.30
N ALA A 301 -26.02 -3.81 -1.75
CA ALA A 301 -26.61 -5.14 -1.83
C ALA A 301 -25.87 -6.05 -2.81
N LEU A 302 -25.48 -5.52 -3.98
CA LEU A 302 -24.70 -6.25 -4.98
C LEU A 302 -23.31 -6.61 -4.47
N ILE A 303 -22.62 -5.67 -3.81
CA ILE A 303 -21.32 -5.93 -3.17
C ILE A 303 -21.47 -7.01 -2.10
N GLY A 304 -22.52 -6.95 -1.27
CA GLY A 304 -22.81 -7.99 -0.28
C GLY A 304 -23.01 -9.36 -0.91
N LEU A 305 -23.71 -9.42 -2.06
CA LEU A 305 -23.99 -10.68 -2.75
C LEU A 305 -22.71 -11.31 -3.33
N LEU A 306 -21.77 -10.50 -3.82
CA LEU A 306 -20.48 -10.96 -4.34
C LEU A 306 -19.58 -11.61 -3.28
N THR A 307 -19.83 -11.37 -1.99
CA THR A 307 -19.02 -11.95 -0.90
C THR A 307 -19.42 -13.39 -0.52
N PHE A 308 -20.51 -13.92 -1.07
CA PHE A 308 -21.06 -15.26 -0.75
C PHE A 308 -21.19 -15.55 0.75
N ASN A 309 -21.35 -14.52 1.58
CA ASN A 309 -21.45 -14.63 3.03
C ASN A 309 -22.71 -13.92 3.51
N LEU A 310 -23.60 -14.67 4.20
CA LEU A 310 -24.89 -14.17 4.67
C LEU A 310 -24.76 -12.98 5.63
N PHE A 311 -23.78 -13.02 6.52
CA PHE A 311 -23.55 -11.94 7.49
C PHE A 311 -23.08 -10.66 6.79
N ALA A 312 -22.16 -10.79 5.83
CA ALA A 312 -21.68 -9.67 5.03
C ALA A 312 -22.80 -9.05 4.17
N PHE A 313 -23.67 -9.88 3.59
CA PHE A 313 -24.82 -9.41 2.82
C PHE A 313 -25.80 -8.58 3.66
N VAL A 314 -26.22 -9.09 4.82
CA VAL A 314 -27.14 -8.37 5.72
C VAL A 314 -26.52 -7.07 6.23
N PHE A 315 -25.24 -7.11 6.59
CA PHE A 315 -24.54 -5.94 7.11
C PHE A 315 -24.37 -4.84 6.04
N LEU A 316 -23.94 -5.20 4.83
CA LEU A 316 -23.73 -4.25 3.74
C LEU A 316 -25.05 -3.68 3.21
N THR A 317 -26.10 -4.50 3.09
CA THR A 317 -27.43 -4.01 2.69
C THR A 317 -28.00 -3.01 3.71
N ALA A 318 -27.84 -3.27 5.02
CA ALA A 318 -28.25 -2.34 6.07
C ALA A 318 -27.51 -0.99 5.99
N ILE A 319 -26.19 -1.02 5.74
CA ILE A 319 -25.39 0.19 5.52
C ILE A 319 -25.85 0.94 4.26
N GLY A 320 -26.07 0.22 3.15
CA GLY A 320 -26.55 0.79 1.89
C GLY A 320 -27.89 1.49 2.04
N MET A 321 -28.82 0.90 2.79
CA MET A 321 -30.12 1.49 3.06
C MET A 321 -30.01 2.74 3.95
N TYR A 322 -29.20 2.68 5.02
CA TYR A 322 -28.95 3.84 5.87
C TYR A 322 -28.31 5.00 5.11
N ALA A 323 -27.30 4.70 4.28
CA ALA A 323 -26.65 5.68 3.42
C ALA A 323 -27.65 6.27 2.42
N GLY A 324 -28.43 5.42 1.74
CA GLY A 324 -29.47 5.83 0.78
C GLY A 324 -30.46 6.82 1.38
N LEU A 325 -30.92 6.62 2.62
CA LEU A 325 -31.83 7.54 3.30
C LEU A 325 -31.21 8.90 3.65
N LYS A 326 -29.90 8.95 3.93
CA LYS A 326 -29.19 10.18 4.30
C LYS A 326 -28.65 10.95 3.10
N THR A 327 -28.44 10.28 1.96
CA THR A 327 -27.87 10.90 0.76
C THR A 327 -28.64 12.13 0.26
N PRO A 328 -29.99 12.18 0.20
CA PRO A 328 -30.68 13.32 -0.43
C PRO A 328 -30.50 14.59 0.41
N ALA A 329 -30.65 14.47 1.73
CA ALA A 329 -30.44 15.59 2.65
C ALA A 329 -28.99 16.09 2.63
N PHE A 330 -28.02 15.17 2.54
CA PHE A 330 -26.60 15.53 2.46
C PHE A 330 -26.28 16.25 1.14
N VAL A 331 -26.72 15.71 0.00
CA VAL A 331 -26.53 16.31 -1.32
C VAL A 331 -27.17 17.69 -1.38
N LEU A 332 -28.40 17.82 -0.90
CA LEU A 332 -29.12 19.09 -0.88
C LEU A 332 -28.39 20.15 -0.04
N ASN A 333 -27.96 19.79 1.17
CA ASN A 333 -27.21 20.71 2.02
C ASN A 333 -25.86 21.09 1.40
N TYR A 334 -25.16 20.12 0.80
CA TYR A 334 -23.91 20.35 0.10
C TYR A 334 -24.09 21.33 -1.08
N MET A 335 -25.15 21.18 -1.86
CA MET A 335 -25.45 22.10 -2.97
C MET A 335 -25.84 23.49 -2.49
N ARG A 336 -26.66 23.62 -1.44
CA ARG A 336 -26.99 24.93 -0.83
C ARG A 336 -25.74 25.67 -0.40
N VAL A 337 -24.85 25.01 0.33
CA VAL A 337 -23.58 25.58 0.78
C VAL A 337 -22.71 25.96 -0.41
N ARG A 338 -22.58 25.09 -1.41
CA ARG A 338 -21.76 25.36 -2.60
C ARG A 338 -22.29 26.53 -3.43
N ARG A 339 -23.62 26.66 -3.55
CA ARG A 339 -24.26 27.80 -4.22
C ARG A 339 -24.06 29.09 -3.43
N GLY A 340 -24.23 29.05 -2.11
CA GLY A 340 -23.93 30.18 -1.22
C GLY A 340 -22.49 30.68 -1.37
N LEU A 341 -21.52 29.77 -1.37
CA LEU A 341 -20.11 30.10 -1.60
C LEU A 341 -19.84 30.72 -2.97
N LYS A 342 -20.53 30.27 -4.03
CA LYS A 342 -20.43 30.92 -5.35
C LYS A 342 -20.99 32.35 -5.33
N ILE A 343 -22.10 32.55 -4.63
CA ILE A 343 -22.68 33.88 -4.45
C ILE A 343 -21.71 34.77 -3.68
N ASP A 344 -21.06 34.28 -2.62
CA ASP A 344 -20.04 35.03 -1.87
C ASP A 344 -18.90 35.51 -2.77
N THR A 345 -18.40 34.65 -3.67
CA THR A 345 -17.35 35.04 -4.61
C THR A 345 -17.78 36.10 -5.61
N GLN A 346 -19.04 36.06 -6.07
CA GLN A 346 -19.59 37.03 -7.03
C GLN A 346 -20.09 38.31 -6.35
N LEU A 347 -20.34 38.27 -5.04
CA LEU A 347 -20.90 39.37 -4.27
C LEU A 347 -19.97 40.58 -4.26
N MET A 348 -18.65 40.36 -4.26
CA MET A 348 -17.68 41.46 -4.32
C MET A 348 -17.81 42.25 -5.63
N ASP A 349 -17.94 41.56 -6.76
CA ASP A 349 -18.12 42.19 -8.08
C ASP A 349 -19.47 42.93 -8.14
N GLY A 350 -20.53 42.33 -7.60
CA GLY A 350 -21.85 42.95 -7.49
C GLY A 350 -21.85 44.22 -6.64
N LEU A 351 -21.16 44.23 -5.50
CA LEU A 351 -21.03 45.40 -4.64
C LEU A 351 -20.24 46.54 -5.28
N ILE A 352 -19.22 46.23 -6.08
CA ILE A 352 -18.47 47.22 -6.86
C ILE A 352 -19.38 47.86 -7.91
N LEU A 353 -20.15 47.04 -8.63
CA LEU A 353 -21.13 47.50 -9.61
C LEU A 353 -22.20 48.40 -8.95
N LEU A 354 -22.75 47.98 -7.82
CA LEU A 354 -23.73 48.76 -7.03
C LEU A 354 -23.15 50.09 -6.54
N SER A 355 -21.94 50.09 -5.99
CA SER A 355 -21.28 51.30 -5.54
C SER A 355 -21.09 52.29 -6.69
N ASN A 356 -20.66 51.82 -7.86
CA ASN A 356 -20.48 52.65 -9.05
C ASN A 356 -21.83 53.17 -9.59
N ALA A 357 -22.87 52.33 -9.61
CA ALA A 357 -24.22 52.72 -10.01
C ALA A 357 -24.76 53.84 -9.10
N LEU A 358 -24.67 53.68 -7.77
CA LEU A 358 -25.10 54.72 -6.82
C LEU A 358 -24.28 56.00 -6.94
N LYS A 359 -22.97 55.92 -7.21
CA LYS A 359 -22.13 57.11 -7.47
C LYS A 359 -22.56 57.88 -8.73
N SER A 360 -23.06 57.17 -9.74
CA SER A 360 -23.59 57.78 -10.95
C SER A 360 -24.98 58.39 -10.77
N GLY A 361 -25.57 58.30 -9.56
CA GLY A 361 -26.87 58.86 -9.23
C GLY A 361 -28.06 57.92 -9.45
N LEU A 362 -27.81 56.64 -9.78
CA LEU A 362 -28.87 55.64 -9.89
C LEU A 362 -29.43 55.29 -8.51
N ASP A 363 -30.71 54.92 -8.47
CA ASP A 363 -31.31 54.39 -7.24
C ASP A 363 -30.84 52.95 -6.96
N VAL A 364 -30.94 52.52 -5.70
CA VAL A 364 -30.53 51.19 -5.23
C VAL A 364 -31.23 50.08 -6.00
N VAL A 365 -32.53 50.27 -6.30
CA VAL A 365 -33.31 49.29 -7.06
C VAL A 365 -32.75 49.14 -8.48
N GLN A 366 -32.42 50.26 -9.14
CA GLN A 366 -31.79 50.25 -10.48
C GLN A 366 -30.39 49.63 -10.45
N GLY A 367 -29.64 49.85 -9.37
CA GLY A 367 -28.36 49.17 -9.14
C GLY A 367 -28.51 47.64 -9.07
N PHE A 368 -29.52 47.15 -8.35
CA PHE A 368 -29.80 45.71 -8.27
C PHE A 368 -30.24 45.12 -9.63
N GLU A 369 -30.97 45.89 -10.43
CA GLU A 369 -31.34 45.52 -11.80
C GLU A 369 -30.10 45.38 -12.69
N MET A 370 -29.15 46.33 -12.61
CA MET A 370 -27.86 46.25 -13.33
C MET A 370 -27.07 45.00 -12.95
N VAL A 371 -26.96 44.68 -11.65
CA VAL A 371 -26.30 43.44 -11.18
C VAL A 371 -26.99 42.18 -11.72
N SER A 372 -28.32 42.19 -11.81
CA SER A 372 -29.07 41.04 -12.32
C SER A 372 -28.84 40.78 -13.81
N HIS A 373 -28.45 41.81 -14.57
CA HIS A 373 -28.22 41.71 -16.01
C HIS A 373 -26.75 41.48 -16.37
N ASP A 374 -25.82 42.06 -15.60
CA ASP A 374 -24.39 42.08 -15.96
C ASP A 374 -23.58 40.93 -15.34
N LEU A 375 -24.06 40.29 -14.26
CA LEU A 375 -23.38 39.16 -13.63
C LEU A 375 -23.93 37.80 -14.09
N LEU A 376 -23.10 36.77 -13.97
CA LEU A 376 -23.48 35.40 -14.27
C LEU A 376 -24.26 34.75 -13.12
N PRO A 377 -25.14 33.76 -13.39
CA PRO A 377 -25.77 32.95 -12.35
C PRO A 377 -24.71 32.30 -11.43
N PRO A 378 -24.98 32.13 -10.12
CA PRO A 378 -26.26 32.23 -9.43
C PRO A 378 -26.64 33.62 -8.87
N ILE A 379 -25.74 34.61 -8.79
CA ILE A 379 -26.07 35.89 -8.15
C ILE A 379 -27.11 36.70 -8.94
N SER A 380 -27.05 36.65 -10.27
CA SER A 380 -28.01 37.36 -11.13
C SER A 380 -29.44 36.86 -10.96
N ASP A 381 -29.63 35.54 -10.84
CA ASP A 381 -30.96 34.94 -10.60
C ASP A 381 -31.57 35.40 -9.27
N GLU A 382 -30.74 35.51 -8.22
CA GLU A 382 -31.20 35.92 -6.89
C GLU A 382 -31.56 37.41 -6.85
N PHE A 383 -30.70 38.27 -7.40
CA PHE A 383 -30.95 39.71 -7.51
C PHE A 383 -32.13 40.01 -8.45
N GLY A 384 -32.21 39.32 -9.58
CA GLY A 384 -33.33 39.40 -10.51
C GLY A 384 -34.65 38.98 -9.88
N LEU A 385 -34.64 37.99 -8.97
CA LEU A 385 -35.84 37.65 -8.23
C LEU A 385 -36.24 38.71 -7.20
N VAL A 386 -35.28 39.38 -6.55
CA VAL A 386 -35.56 40.53 -5.68
C VAL A 386 -36.26 41.63 -6.46
N ILE A 387 -35.76 41.97 -7.65
CA ILE A 387 -36.38 42.96 -8.55
C ILE A 387 -37.78 42.51 -8.99
N LYS A 388 -37.93 41.24 -9.40
CA LYS A 388 -39.22 40.69 -9.79
C LYS A 388 -40.24 40.77 -8.65
N ASN A 389 -39.86 40.40 -7.44
CA ASN A 389 -40.74 40.48 -6.27
C ASN A 389 -41.11 41.93 -5.95
N TYR A 390 -40.15 42.85 -6.08
CA TYR A 390 -40.39 44.28 -5.91
C TYR A 390 -41.38 44.83 -6.94
N GLN A 391 -41.23 44.47 -8.21
CA GLN A 391 -42.15 44.83 -9.30
C GLN A 391 -43.56 44.24 -9.10
N LEU A 392 -43.68 43.10 -8.41
CA LEU A 392 -44.95 42.48 -8.01
C LEU A 392 -45.60 43.15 -6.78
N GLY A 393 -45.08 44.27 -6.31
CA GLY A 393 -45.66 45.07 -5.21
C GLY A 393 -45.16 44.71 -3.82
N MET A 394 -44.15 43.84 -3.70
CA MET A 394 -43.50 43.55 -2.43
C MET A 394 -42.54 44.70 -2.06
N THR A 395 -42.46 45.07 -0.78
CA THR A 395 -41.46 46.08 -0.37
C THR A 395 -40.04 45.53 -0.59
N PHE A 396 -39.10 46.41 -0.96
CA PHE A 396 -37.74 46.02 -1.29
C PHE A 396 -37.04 45.32 -0.11
N GLU A 397 -37.27 45.80 1.10
CA GLU A 397 -36.73 45.23 2.34
C GLU A 397 -37.25 43.80 2.56
N LYS A 398 -38.53 43.56 2.29
CA LYS A 398 -39.13 42.24 2.41
C LYS A 398 -38.59 41.31 1.30
N ALA A 399 -38.42 41.82 0.08
CA ALA A 399 -37.86 41.07 -1.05
C ALA A 399 -36.42 40.61 -0.76
N LEU A 400 -35.59 41.48 -0.16
CA LEU A 400 -34.27 41.12 0.33
C LEU A 400 -34.33 40.08 1.46
N GLY A 401 -35.28 40.19 2.39
CA GLY A 401 -35.48 39.18 3.44
C GLY A 401 -35.78 37.77 2.90
N VAL A 402 -36.58 37.67 1.83
CA VAL A 402 -36.84 36.39 1.15
C VAL A 402 -35.57 35.83 0.49
N MET A 403 -34.71 36.69 -0.03
CA MET A 403 -33.39 36.28 -0.55
C MET A 403 -32.48 35.77 0.58
N GLU A 404 -32.46 36.44 1.74
CA GLU A 404 -31.69 36.04 2.93
C GLU A 404 -32.11 34.64 3.45
N GLU A 405 -33.41 34.35 3.47
CA GLU A 405 -33.91 33.03 3.91
C GLU A 405 -33.57 31.91 2.93
N ARG A 406 -33.47 32.21 1.63
CA ARG A 406 -33.19 31.20 0.59
C ARG A 406 -31.71 30.92 0.41
N VAL A 407 -30.88 31.96 0.44
CA VAL A 407 -29.45 31.85 0.14
C VAL A 407 -28.67 31.63 1.44
N THR A 408 -27.99 30.50 1.53
CA THR A 408 -27.13 30.19 2.68
C THR A 408 -25.76 30.87 2.54
N SER A 409 -25.70 32.20 2.70
CA SER A 409 -24.48 33.00 2.66
C SER A 409 -24.44 33.99 3.83
N LYS A 410 -23.31 34.02 4.56
CA LYS A 410 -23.15 34.98 5.67
C LYS A 410 -22.90 36.40 5.17
N MET A 411 -22.02 36.56 4.17
CA MET A 411 -21.66 37.87 3.63
C MET A 411 -22.88 38.56 3.00
N LEU A 412 -23.72 37.81 2.30
CA LEU A 412 -24.96 38.32 1.73
C LEU A 412 -25.94 38.75 2.84
N SER A 413 -26.15 37.94 3.88
CA SER A 413 -26.99 38.34 5.03
C SER A 413 -26.49 39.62 5.70
N TYR A 414 -25.17 39.78 5.88
CA TYR A 414 -24.60 41.01 6.42
C TYR A 414 -24.87 42.22 5.53
N MET A 415 -24.69 42.07 4.22
CA MET A 415 -24.98 43.11 3.23
C MET A 415 -26.46 43.51 3.27
N ILE A 416 -27.38 42.55 3.22
CA ILE A 416 -28.83 42.78 3.24
C ILE A 416 -29.23 43.56 4.50
N ARG A 417 -28.74 43.14 5.67
CA ARG A 417 -29.03 43.83 6.94
C ARG A 417 -28.48 45.25 6.96
N ALA A 418 -27.27 45.46 6.45
CA ALA A 418 -26.67 46.79 6.36
C ALA A 418 -27.47 47.71 5.42
N VAL A 419 -27.95 47.20 4.28
CA VAL A 419 -28.78 47.96 3.34
C VAL A 419 -30.13 48.32 3.97
N ILE A 420 -30.82 47.36 4.58
CA ILE A 420 -32.11 47.60 5.24
C ILE A 420 -31.96 48.66 6.34
N LEU A 421 -30.95 48.51 7.20
CA LEU A 421 -30.69 49.43 8.30
C LEU A 421 -30.36 50.84 7.80
N GLN A 422 -29.46 50.95 6.81
CA GLN A 422 -29.04 52.25 6.29
C GLN A 422 -30.19 52.98 5.56
N ARG A 423 -31.05 52.23 4.86
CA ARG A 423 -32.19 52.77 4.15
C ARG A 423 -33.30 53.25 5.09
N GLN A 424 -33.52 52.55 6.22
CA GLN A 424 -34.42 53.03 7.28
C GLN A 424 -33.93 54.31 7.95
N MET A 425 -32.60 54.48 8.09
CA MET A 425 -31.98 55.67 8.69
C MET A 425 -31.75 56.82 7.69
N GLY A 426 -32.04 56.63 6.39
CA GLY A 426 -31.79 57.63 5.34
C GLY A 426 -30.31 57.94 5.07
N GLY A 427 -29.41 57.00 5.38
CA GLY A 427 -27.98 57.20 5.28
C GLY A 427 -27.41 56.97 3.87
N ASN A 428 -26.13 57.30 3.67
CA ASN A 428 -25.44 57.13 2.38
C ASN A 428 -25.10 55.66 2.13
N LEU A 429 -25.81 55.01 1.21
CA LEU A 429 -25.62 53.60 0.82
C LEU A 429 -24.32 53.35 0.05
N THR A 430 -23.83 54.34 -0.70
CA THR A 430 -22.55 54.28 -1.40
C THR A 430 -21.41 54.01 -0.43
N ARG A 431 -21.36 54.73 0.70
CA ARG A 431 -20.34 54.52 1.75
C ARG A 431 -20.46 53.15 2.42
N VAL A 432 -21.68 52.62 2.55
CA VAL A 432 -21.91 51.29 3.13
C VAL A 432 -21.37 50.21 2.21
N PHE A 433 -21.66 50.26 0.91
CA PHE A 433 -21.13 49.30 -0.05
C PHE A 433 -19.60 49.37 -0.18
N GLU A 434 -19.00 50.57 -0.18
CA GLU A 434 -17.53 50.71 -0.18
C GLU A 434 -16.89 50.06 1.05
N ARG A 435 -17.47 50.26 2.24
CA ARG A 435 -16.98 49.63 3.46
C ARG A 435 -17.08 48.11 3.40
N ILE A 436 -18.22 47.58 2.95
CA ILE A 436 -18.41 46.12 2.81
C ILE A 436 -17.39 45.53 1.82
N VAL A 437 -17.07 46.22 0.72
CA VAL A 437 -16.04 45.75 -0.23
C VAL A 437 -14.65 45.68 0.42
N VAL A 438 -14.29 46.67 1.25
CA VAL A 438 -13.02 46.64 2.00
C VAL A 438 -13.00 45.48 2.99
N ASP A 439 -14.08 45.33 3.77
CA ASP A 439 -14.20 44.28 4.79
C ASP A 439 -14.12 42.87 4.14
N ILE A 440 -14.81 42.64 3.02
CA ILE A 440 -14.75 41.37 2.27
C ILE A 440 -13.34 41.09 1.74
N ARG A 441 -12.64 42.11 1.23
CA ARG A 441 -11.25 41.93 0.76
C ARG A 441 -10.29 41.56 1.88
N GLU A 442 -10.47 42.14 3.07
CA GLU A 442 -9.68 41.77 4.24
C GLU A 442 -9.99 40.34 4.70
N GLU A 443 -11.27 39.96 4.74
CA GLU A 443 -11.70 38.61 5.08
C GLU A 443 -11.17 37.57 4.08
N SER A 444 -11.22 37.84 2.78
CA SER A 444 -10.66 36.96 1.73
C SER A 444 -9.16 36.75 1.90
N LYS A 445 -8.39 37.79 2.24
CA LYS A 445 -6.95 37.67 2.51
C LYS A 445 -6.67 36.81 3.75
N LEU A 446 -7.49 36.93 4.79
CA LEU A 446 -7.40 36.09 5.99
C LEU A 446 -7.76 34.64 5.68
N GLU A 447 -8.79 34.40 4.86
CA GLU A 447 -9.15 33.06 4.39
C GLU A 447 -8.03 32.42 3.56
N GLU A 448 -7.41 33.14 2.64
CA GLU A 448 -6.30 32.62 1.84
C GLU A 448 -5.10 32.28 2.73
N LYS A 449 -4.76 33.15 3.68
CA LYS A 449 -3.69 32.91 4.64
C LYS A 449 -3.98 31.68 5.52
N THR A 450 -5.20 31.53 6.01
CA THR A 450 -5.61 30.36 6.81
C THR A 450 -5.66 29.08 5.97
N LYS A 451 -6.13 29.14 4.72
CA LYS A 451 -6.09 28.01 3.77
C LYS A 451 -4.64 27.58 3.49
N ALA A 452 -3.73 28.53 3.26
CA ALA A 452 -2.32 28.24 3.04
C ALA A 452 -1.66 27.58 4.28
N MET A 453 -1.91 28.11 5.48
CA MET A 453 -1.38 27.53 6.72
C MET A 453 -1.97 26.14 7.02
N THR A 454 -3.27 25.95 6.78
CA THR A 454 -3.94 24.66 7.03
C THR A 454 -3.68 23.61 5.95
N ALA A 455 -3.27 24.00 4.73
CA ALA A 455 -2.95 23.09 3.65
C ALA A 455 -1.83 22.11 4.04
N GLN A 456 -0.76 22.61 4.68
CA GLN A 456 0.33 21.78 5.17
C GLN A 456 -0.16 20.74 6.22
N GLN A 457 -0.97 21.19 7.18
CA GLN A 457 -1.54 20.30 8.22
C GLN A 457 -2.51 19.26 7.63
N ARG A 458 -3.28 19.65 6.60
CA ARG A 458 -4.18 18.72 5.88
C ARG A 458 -3.38 17.63 5.15
N ILE A 459 -2.32 17.99 4.44
CA ILE A 459 -1.47 17.00 3.74
C ILE A 459 -0.85 16.02 4.75
N GLN A 460 -0.29 16.52 5.85
CA GLN A 460 0.31 15.66 6.87
C GLN A 460 -0.72 14.70 7.49
N SER A 461 -1.93 15.19 7.77
CA SER A 461 -2.97 14.35 8.34
C SER A 461 -3.55 13.32 7.37
N ILE A 462 -3.61 13.62 6.07
CA ILE A 462 -3.97 12.64 5.03
C ILE A 462 -2.90 11.54 4.96
N VAL A 463 -1.62 11.89 4.96
CA VAL A 463 -0.51 10.91 4.91
C VAL A 463 -0.57 9.97 6.11
N VAL A 464 -0.74 10.50 7.33
CA VAL A 464 -0.86 9.69 8.55
C VAL A 464 -2.15 8.86 8.55
N GLY A 465 -3.25 9.38 8.03
CA GLY A 465 -4.53 8.68 7.95
C GLY A 465 -4.54 7.52 6.95
N VAL A 466 -3.75 7.61 5.87
CA VAL A 466 -3.69 6.58 4.82
C VAL A 466 -2.67 5.47 5.13
N MET A 467 -1.64 5.77 5.93
CA MET A 467 -0.57 4.83 6.32
C MET A 467 -1.08 3.44 6.78
N PRO A 468 -2.05 3.32 7.71
CA PRO A 468 -2.54 2.03 8.18
C PRO A 468 -3.15 1.16 7.06
N TRP A 469 -3.80 1.80 6.09
CA TRP A 469 -4.41 1.12 4.95
C TRP A 469 -3.36 0.61 3.96
N ILE A 470 -2.30 1.39 3.74
CA ILE A 470 -1.15 0.95 2.93
C ILE A 470 -0.48 -0.26 3.59
N MET A 471 -0.24 -0.20 4.91
CA MET A 471 0.35 -1.32 5.64
C MET A 471 -0.54 -2.56 5.59
N LEU A 472 -1.85 -2.41 5.83
CA LEU A 472 -2.83 -3.49 5.74
C LEU A 472 -2.82 -4.14 4.34
N SER A 473 -2.87 -3.31 3.30
CA SER A 473 -2.86 -3.77 1.91
C SER A 473 -1.55 -4.47 1.54
N GLY A 474 -0.41 -3.92 1.98
CA GLY A 474 0.90 -4.54 1.78
C GLY A 474 0.98 -5.91 2.44
N MET A 475 0.55 -6.03 3.70
CA MET A 475 0.52 -7.31 4.41
C MET A 475 -0.39 -8.33 3.72
N PHE A 476 -1.54 -7.89 3.20
CA PHE A 476 -2.46 -8.75 2.45
C PHE A 476 -1.84 -9.24 1.13
N MET A 477 -1.05 -8.41 0.45
CA MET A 477 -0.36 -8.77 -0.80
C MET A 477 0.82 -9.72 -0.58
N PHE A 478 1.62 -9.50 0.46
CA PHE A 478 2.80 -10.34 0.73
C PHE A 478 2.46 -11.67 1.43
N GLN A 479 1.45 -11.71 2.30
CA GLN A 479 1.10 -12.90 3.08
C GLN A 479 -0.43 -13.12 3.20
N PRO A 480 -1.14 -13.37 2.09
CA PRO A 480 -2.60 -13.47 2.08
C PRO A 480 -3.14 -14.61 2.95
N GLN A 481 -2.45 -15.76 2.99
CA GLN A 481 -2.90 -16.92 3.77
C GLN A 481 -2.86 -16.70 5.28
N VAL A 482 -1.90 -15.91 5.78
CA VAL A 482 -1.78 -15.57 7.21
C VAL A 482 -2.89 -14.59 7.61
N MET A 483 -3.13 -13.58 6.77
CA MET A 483 -4.18 -12.59 7.00
C MET A 483 -5.58 -13.22 6.99
N MET A 484 -5.87 -14.10 6.02
CA MET A 484 -7.17 -14.79 5.95
C MET A 484 -7.44 -15.65 7.20
N LYS A 485 -6.42 -16.33 7.74
CA LYS A 485 -6.56 -17.10 8.99
C LYS A 485 -6.74 -16.19 10.21
N PHE A 486 -6.04 -15.06 10.27
CA PHE A 486 -6.13 -14.10 11.37
C PHE A 486 -7.53 -13.46 11.43
N TYR A 487 -8.07 -13.01 10.30
CA TYR A 487 -9.42 -12.41 10.26
C TYR A 487 -10.56 -13.42 10.36
N GLY A 488 -10.30 -14.70 10.11
CA GLY A 488 -11.25 -15.77 10.39
C GLY A 488 -11.48 -16.02 11.89
N GLN A 489 -10.56 -15.59 12.76
CA GLN A 489 -10.72 -15.71 14.21
C GLN A 489 -11.44 -14.49 14.81
N PRO A 490 -12.32 -14.68 15.82
CA PRO A 490 -13.04 -13.58 16.46
C PRO A 490 -12.10 -12.53 17.09
N PHE A 491 -10.91 -12.94 17.54
CA PHE A 491 -9.88 -12.04 18.02
C PHE A 491 -9.35 -11.11 16.92
N GLY A 492 -9.07 -11.61 15.72
CA GLY A 492 -8.60 -10.80 14.60
C GLY A 492 -9.65 -9.82 14.08
N MET A 493 -10.92 -10.22 14.08
CA MET A 493 -12.04 -9.32 13.78
C MET A 493 -12.16 -8.20 14.82
N GLY A 494 -11.98 -8.53 16.11
CA GLY A 494 -11.96 -7.55 17.20
C GLY A 494 -10.84 -6.51 17.06
N VAL A 495 -9.64 -6.95 16.66
CA VAL A 495 -8.51 -6.04 16.39
C VAL A 495 -8.80 -5.11 15.21
N LEU A 496 -9.39 -5.62 14.12
CA LEU A 496 -9.78 -4.78 12.98
C LEU A 496 -10.79 -3.69 13.36
N ILE A 497 -11.83 -4.07 14.12
CA ILE A 497 -12.84 -3.13 14.60
C ILE A 497 -12.18 -2.10 15.52
N GLY A 498 -11.29 -2.53 16.42
CA GLY A 498 -10.52 -1.64 17.28
C GLY A 498 -9.67 -0.64 16.49
N CYS A 499 -8.94 -1.09 15.47
CA CYS A 499 -8.17 -0.23 14.57
C CYS A 499 -9.07 0.76 13.82
N ALA A 500 -10.21 0.31 13.29
CA ALA A 500 -11.15 1.17 12.59
C ALA A 500 -11.73 2.27 13.51
N ILE A 501 -12.07 1.92 14.75
CA ILE A 501 -12.52 2.89 15.76
C ILE A 501 -11.42 3.89 16.08
N TRP A 502 -10.18 3.42 16.28
CA TRP A 502 -9.05 4.30 16.58
C TRP A 502 -8.75 5.27 15.42
N ILE A 503 -8.80 4.78 14.18
CA ILE A 503 -8.67 5.62 12.98
C ILE A 503 -9.81 6.65 12.94
N ALA A 504 -11.05 6.26 13.19
CA ALA A 504 -12.18 7.18 13.22
C ALA A 504 -12.03 8.27 14.30
N ILE A 505 -11.54 7.91 15.50
CA ILE A 505 -11.22 8.87 16.57
C ILE A 505 -10.10 9.81 16.11
N GLY A 506 -9.02 9.28 15.55
CA GLY A 506 -7.89 10.06 15.04
C GLY A 506 -8.33 11.06 13.98
N MET A 507 -9.11 10.63 12.98
CA MET A 507 -9.67 11.53 11.97
C MET A 507 -10.59 12.60 12.58
N LYS A 508 -11.40 12.24 13.58
CA LYS A 508 -12.27 13.18 14.28
C LYS A 508 -11.45 14.24 15.02
N VAL A 509 -10.40 13.86 15.73
CA VAL A 509 -9.49 14.77 16.44
C VAL A 509 -8.78 15.70 15.45
N VAL A 510 -8.22 15.15 14.37
CA VAL A 510 -7.59 15.94 13.30
C VAL A 510 -8.58 16.95 12.71
N SER A 511 -9.80 16.52 12.39
CA SER A 511 -10.83 17.40 11.83
C SER A 511 -11.27 18.51 12.80
N MET A 512 -11.14 18.26 14.10
CA MET A 512 -11.42 19.25 15.15
C MET A 512 -10.31 20.28 15.23
N LEU A 513 -9.04 19.85 15.19
CA LEU A 513 -7.87 20.73 15.19
C LEU A 513 -7.79 21.60 13.93
N GLY A 514 -8.30 21.13 12.80
CA GLY A 514 -8.33 21.88 11.53
C GLY A 514 -9.42 22.97 11.44
N LYS A 515 -10.34 23.05 12.41
CA LYS A 515 -11.33 24.14 12.46
C LYS A 515 -10.77 25.29 13.29
N ILE A 516 -9.89 26.08 12.67
CA ILE A 516 -9.54 27.40 13.22
C ILE A 516 -10.78 28.27 13.00
N LYS A 517 -11.55 28.49 14.07
CA LYS A 517 -12.58 29.51 14.11
C LYS A 517 -11.84 30.84 14.26
N VAL A 518 -11.81 31.64 13.21
CA VAL A 518 -11.47 33.06 13.30
C VAL A 518 -12.63 33.77 14.00
#